data_AF-A0A973D7D4-F1
#
_entry.id   AF-A0A973D7D4-F1
#
_cell.length_a   1.000
_cell.length_b   1.000
_cell.length_c   1.000
_cell.angle_alpha   90.00
_cell.angle_beta   90.00
_cell.angle_gamma   90.00
#
_symmetry.space_group_name_H-M   'P 1'
#
loop_
_entity.id
_entity.type
_entity.pdbx_description
1 polymer ?
#
loop_
_entity_poly.entity_id
_entity_poly.type
_entity_poly.pdbx_seq_one_letter_code
_entity_poly.pdbx_strand_id
1 'polypeptide(L)'
;DIDLGDLTLPAGSSAAFIRGDANQDLTIDISDPIIVLDYLFGSTLVLPCEDAADSNDDGYLDIADAIKVLQYLFGSGSAPAAPFPDPNFDTTPDNLGC
;
A
#
# COMPACT_ATOMS: atom_id res chain seq x y z
N ASP A 1 -12.14 -18.32 26.63
CA ASP A 1 -11.45 -19.06 25.55
C ASP A 1 -11.78 -18.41 24.24
N ILE A 2 -10.85 -17.60 23.73
CA ILE A 2 -10.90 -17.06 22.37
C ILE A 2 -10.63 -18.23 21.43
N ASP A 3 -11.53 -18.46 20.49
CA ASP A 3 -11.46 -19.51 19.48
C ASP A 3 -10.35 -19.17 18.47
N LEU A 4 -9.20 -19.84 18.59
CA LEU A 4 -8.00 -19.70 17.76
C LEU A 4 -8.14 -20.44 16.40
N GLY A 5 -9.36 -20.49 15.85
CA GLY A 5 -9.71 -21.31 14.69
C GLY A 5 -9.64 -20.64 13.33
N ASP A 6 -9.41 -19.33 13.25
CA ASP A 6 -9.49 -18.58 11.98
C ASP A 6 -8.42 -17.46 11.88
N LEU A 7 -7.16 -17.83 12.10
CA LEU A 7 -6.02 -16.98 11.78
C LEU A 7 -5.18 -17.63 10.67
N THR A 8 -5.82 -17.97 9.55
CA THR A 8 -5.06 -18.06 8.31
C THR A 8 -4.78 -16.63 7.89
N LEU A 9 -3.65 -16.08 8.36
CA LEU A 9 -3.10 -14.85 7.80
C LEU A 9 -3.02 -15.06 6.28
N PRO A 10 -3.71 -14.27 5.43
CA PRO A 10 -3.51 -14.37 4.00
C PRO A 10 -2.01 -14.20 3.74
N ALA A 11 -1.47 -15.07 2.88
CA ALA A 11 -0.05 -15.15 2.62
C ALA A 11 0.43 -13.86 1.91
N GLY A 12 0.74 -12.83 2.70
CA GLY A 12 1.20 -11.50 2.25
C GLY A 12 1.56 -10.55 3.41
N SER A 13 0.91 -10.69 4.57
CA SER A 13 1.06 -9.72 5.67
C SER A 13 2.02 -10.14 6.78
N SER A 14 3.27 -9.65 6.76
CA SER A 14 4.17 -9.72 7.92
C SER A 14 4.42 -8.37 8.61
N ALA A 15 4.06 -7.24 7.99
CA ALA A 15 4.25 -5.91 8.55
C ALA A 15 3.00 -5.01 8.44
N ALA A 16 2.85 -4.09 9.41
CA ALA A 16 1.83 -3.04 9.34
C ALA A 16 2.33 -1.88 8.47
N PHE A 17 1.44 -1.27 7.70
CA PHE A 17 1.76 -0.18 6.76
C PHE A 17 0.60 0.82 6.68
N ILE A 18 0.80 1.95 6.00
CA ILE A 18 -0.26 2.89 5.61
C ILE A 18 -0.43 2.76 4.09
N ARG A 19 -1.63 2.47 3.61
CA ARG A 19 -1.93 2.38 2.19
C ARG A 19 -1.74 3.75 1.55
N GLY A 20 -0.87 3.82 0.55
CA GLY A 20 -0.44 5.06 -0.10
C GLY A 20 0.83 5.69 0.46
N ASP A 21 1.43 5.15 1.53
CA ASP A 21 2.77 5.50 2.06
C ASP A 21 3.81 4.51 1.49
N ALA A 22 4.09 4.64 0.19
CA ALA A 22 4.92 3.69 -0.54
C ALA A 22 6.40 3.73 -0.11
N ASN A 23 6.83 4.83 0.52
CA ASN A 23 8.20 5.00 0.99
C ASN A 23 8.39 4.59 2.47
N GLN A 24 7.29 4.29 3.20
CA GLN A 24 7.22 3.93 4.61
C GLN A 24 7.77 4.98 5.60
N ASP A 25 7.55 6.26 5.33
CA ASP A 25 7.94 7.37 6.21
C ASP A 25 6.83 7.85 7.15
N LEU A 26 5.67 7.17 7.14
CA LEU A 26 4.46 7.45 7.90
C LEU A 26 3.70 8.70 7.45
N THR A 27 4.05 9.27 6.30
CA THR A 27 3.40 10.46 5.74
C THR A 27 3.03 10.22 4.29
N ILE A 28 1.75 10.36 3.93
CA ILE A 28 1.37 10.37 2.52
C ILE A 28 1.64 11.76 1.94
N ASP A 29 2.66 11.84 1.08
CA ASP A 29 3.06 13.05 0.37
C ASP A 29 3.48 12.79 -1.09
N ILE A 30 4.09 13.78 -1.74
CA ILE A 30 4.44 13.68 -3.17
C ILE A 30 5.55 12.66 -3.45
N SER A 31 6.31 12.24 -2.44
CA SER A 31 7.38 11.27 -2.58
C SER A 31 6.85 9.84 -2.81
N ASP A 32 5.65 9.52 -2.31
CA ASP A 32 5.02 8.22 -2.49
C ASP A 32 4.74 7.86 -3.96
N PRO A 33 4.00 8.67 -4.74
CA PRO A 33 3.79 8.36 -6.14
C PRO A 33 5.10 8.40 -6.95
N ILE A 34 6.12 9.14 -6.50
CA ILE A 34 7.45 9.14 -7.14
C ILE A 34 8.13 7.78 -6.94
N ILE A 35 8.08 7.23 -5.73
CA ILE A 35 8.63 5.91 -5.40
C ILE A 35 7.91 4.80 -6.16
N VAL A 36 6.58 4.87 -6.29
CA VAL A 36 5.83 3.93 -7.14
C VAL A 36 6.28 4.01 -8.59
N LEU A 37 6.41 5.22 -9.15
CA LEU A 37 6.85 5.38 -10.56
C LEU A 37 8.31 4.94 -10.78
N ASP A 38 9.21 5.16 -9.82
CA ASP A 38 10.58 4.66 -9.89
C ASP A 38 10.64 3.13 -9.75
N TYR A 39 9.72 2.50 -9.03
CA TYR A 39 9.57 1.04 -9.02
C TYR A 39 9.12 0.52 -10.39
N LEU A 40 8.14 1.16 -11.03
CA LEU A 40 7.59 0.72 -12.32
C LEU A 40 8.53 0.94 -13.51
N PHE A 41 9.30 2.02 -13.49
CA PHE A 41 10.09 2.46 -14.66
C PHE A 41 11.59 2.59 -14.39
N GLY A 42 12.01 2.55 -13.13
CA GLY A 42 13.40 2.51 -12.74
C GLY A 42 14.02 1.12 -12.94
N SER A 43 15.28 0.98 -12.53
CA SER A 43 16.05 -0.26 -12.77
C SER A 43 16.56 -0.96 -11.51
N THR A 44 16.44 -0.34 -10.34
CA THR A 44 17.07 -0.82 -9.12
C THR A 44 16.23 -0.67 -7.86
N LEU A 45 15.09 0.03 -7.91
CA LEU A 45 14.27 0.24 -6.73
C LEU A 45 13.52 -1.05 -6.38
N VAL A 46 13.53 -1.39 -5.10
CA VAL A 46 12.69 -2.44 -4.52
C VAL A 46 11.84 -1.74 -3.47
N LEU A 47 10.53 -1.96 -3.53
CA LEU A 47 9.60 -1.38 -2.57
C LEU A 47 9.78 -2.06 -1.20
N PRO A 48 9.72 -1.29 -0.10
CA PRO A 48 9.81 -1.86 1.24
C PRO A 48 8.53 -2.65 1.62
N CYS A 49 7.39 -2.32 0.99
CA CYS A 49 6.09 -2.94 1.21
C CYS A 49 5.25 -2.72 -0.04
N GLU A 50 4.92 -3.79 -0.75
CA GLU A 50 4.15 -3.73 -1.99
C GLU A 50 2.70 -3.32 -1.71
N ASP A 51 2.11 -3.77 -0.60
CA ASP A 51 0.74 -3.41 -0.19
C ASP A 51 0.58 -1.89 0.07
N ALA A 52 1.65 -1.24 0.53
CA ALA A 52 1.64 0.22 0.72
C ALA A 52 1.66 0.97 -0.61
N ALA A 53 2.30 0.39 -1.63
CA ALA A 53 2.37 0.94 -2.97
C ALA A 53 1.10 0.66 -3.78
N ASP A 54 0.42 -0.46 -3.57
CA ASP A 54 -0.92 -0.75 -4.12
C ASP A 54 -1.97 0.13 -3.45
N SER A 55 -2.03 1.36 -3.95
CA SER A 55 -2.78 2.45 -3.36
C SER A 55 -4.25 2.40 -3.74
N ASN A 56 -4.57 1.71 -4.83
CA ASN A 56 -5.94 1.51 -5.29
C ASN A 56 -6.57 0.20 -4.77
N ASP A 57 -5.77 -0.67 -4.15
CA ASP A 57 -6.16 -1.93 -3.50
C ASP A 57 -6.78 -2.93 -4.49
N ASP A 58 -6.16 -3.06 -5.68
CA ASP A 58 -6.62 -3.97 -6.74
C ASP A 58 -5.74 -5.21 -6.94
N GLY A 59 -4.63 -5.32 -6.19
CA GLY A 59 -3.68 -6.43 -6.21
C GLY A 59 -2.64 -6.33 -7.33
N TYR A 60 -2.56 -5.20 -8.06
CA TYR A 60 -1.59 -4.97 -9.12
C TYR A 60 -0.83 -3.67 -8.90
N LEU A 61 0.51 -3.77 -8.87
CA LEU A 61 1.35 -2.58 -8.90
C LEU A 61 1.47 -2.01 -10.32
N ASP A 62 0.77 -0.91 -10.59
CA ASP A 62 0.83 -0.20 -11.86
C ASP A 62 0.64 1.34 -11.73
N ILE A 63 0.47 2.03 -12.86
CA ILE A 63 0.39 3.51 -12.88
C ILE A 63 -0.85 4.01 -12.12
N ALA A 64 -1.92 3.22 -12.02
CA ALA A 64 -3.14 3.57 -11.32
C ALA A 64 -2.89 3.85 -9.84
N ASP A 65 -1.88 3.21 -9.23
CA ASP A 65 -1.47 3.46 -7.85
C ASP A 65 -0.92 4.85 -7.64
N ALA A 66 0.04 5.25 -8.47
CA ALA A 66 0.61 6.59 -8.43
C ALA A 66 -0.49 7.65 -8.69
N ILE A 67 -1.41 7.38 -9.62
CA ILE A 67 -2.56 8.26 -9.88
C ILE A 67 -3.46 8.35 -8.65
N LYS A 68 -3.73 7.24 -7.97
CA LYS A 68 -4.60 7.19 -6.78
C LYS A 68 -4.04 8.04 -5.64
N VAL A 69 -2.74 7.98 -5.36
CA VAL A 69 -2.10 8.85 -4.35
C VAL A 69 -2.18 10.32 -4.77
N LEU A 70 -1.84 10.65 -6.02
CA LEU A 70 -1.93 12.03 -6.53
C LEU A 70 -3.36 12.60 -6.47
N GLN A 71 -4.37 11.78 -6.77
CA GLN A 71 -5.77 12.19 -6.67
C GLN A 71 -6.16 12.53 -5.23
N TYR A 72 -5.70 11.74 -4.26
CA TYR A 72 -5.91 11.99 -2.84
C TYR A 72 -5.22 13.30 -2.40
N LEU A 73 -3.92 13.47 -2.70
CA LEU A 73 -3.13 14.64 -2.32
C LEU A 73 -3.70 15.96 -2.85
N PHE A 74 -4.22 15.95 -4.07
CA PHE A 74 -4.77 17.15 -4.70
C PHE A 74 -6.30 17.28 -4.56
N GLY A 75 -6.92 16.45 -3.72
CA GLY A 75 -8.33 16.60 -3.31
C GLY A 75 -9.37 16.19 -4.36
N SER A 76 -8.96 15.43 -5.40
CA SER A 76 -9.87 14.93 -6.45
C SER A 76 -10.31 13.47 -6.24
N GLY A 77 -9.63 12.72 -5.37
CA GLY A 77 -9.92 11.33 -5.04
C GLY A 77 -10.36 11.13 -3.57
N SER A 78 -10.93 9.96 -3.28
CA SER A 78 -11.18 9.53 -1.90
C SER A 78 -9.88 9.22 -1.19
N ALA A 79 -9.91 9.23 0.15
CA ALA A 79 -8.84 8.65 0.96
C ALA A 79 -8.52 7.21 0.52
N PRO A 80 -7.28 6.74 0.76
CA PRO A 80 -6.92 5.33 0.59
C PRO A 80 -7.86 4.40 1.38
N ALA A 81 -8.00 3.16 0.93
CA ALA A 81 -8.65 2.12 1.73
C ALA A 81 -7.83 1.84 2.99
N ALA A 82 -8.41 1.11 3.94
CA ALA A 82 -7.61 0.62 5.07
C ALA A 82 -6.45 -0.25 4.55
N PRO A 83 -5.27 -0.21 5.18
CA PRO A 83 -4.89 0.57 6.37
C PRO A 83 -4.63 2.07 6.11
N PHE A 84 -5.41 2.97 6.72
CA PHE A 84 -5.24 4.43 6.63
C PHE A 84 -6.09 5.12 7.72
N PRO A 85 -5.67 6.24 8.34
CA PRO A 85 -4.36 6.91 8.21
C PRO A 85 -3.27 6.32 9.11
N ASP A 86 -3.63 5.40 10.00
CA ASP A 86 -2.69 4.76 10.92
C ASP A 86 -2.24 3.40 10.38
N PRO A 87 -0.99 2.98 10.67
CA PRO A 87 -0.50 1.69 10.23
C PRO A 87 -1.34 0.51 10.75
N ASN A 88 -1.65 -0.44 9.87
CA ASN A 88 -2.29 -1.71 10.24
C ASN A 88 -1.90 -2.81 9.25
N PHE A 89 -2.33 -4.05 9.52
CA PHE A 89 -2.14 -5.18 8.60
C PHE A 89 -3.11 -5.10 7.44
N ASP A 90 -2.72 -5.64 6.28
CA ASP A 90 -3.67 -5.80 5.20
C ASP A 90 -4.80 -6.76 5.59
N THR A 91 -6.02 -6.39 5.21
CA THR A 91 -7.24 -7.19 5.36
C THR A 91 -7.80 -7.65 4.02
N THR A 92 -7.24 -7.18 2.90
CA THR A 92 -7.57 -7.65 1.56
C THR A 92 -6.64 -8.80 1.16
N PRO A 93 -7.15 -9.87 0.52
CA PRO A 93 -6.29 -10.95 0.03
C PRO A 93 -5.71 -10.64 -1.35
N ASP A 94 -4.38 -10.70 -1.48
CA ASP A 94 -3.67 -10.66 -2.76
C ASP A 94 -2.35 -11.46 -2.71
N ASN A 95 -1.42 -11.21 -3.65
CA ASN A 95 -0.07 -11.79 -3.66
C ASN A 95 1.03 -10.74 -3.44
N LEU A 96 0.66 -9.55 -2.98
CA LEU A 96 1.58 -8.50 -2.60
C LEU A 96 1.99 -8.74 -1.13
N GLY A 97 3.06 -8.08 -0.69
CA GLY A 97 3.42 -8.22 0.71
C GLY A 97 4.42 -7.21 1.25
N CYS A 98 4.57 -7.36 2.57
CA CYS A 98 5.47 -6.65 3.45
C CYS A 98 6.03 -7.67 4.47
#